data_AF-A0A6J1V5B3-F1
#
_entry.id   AF-A0A6J1V5B3-F1
#
_cell.length_a   1.000
_cell.length_b   1.000
_cell.length_c   1.000
_cell.angle_alpha   90.00
_cell.angle_beta   90.00
_cell.angle_gamma   90.00
#
_symmetry.space_group_name_H-M   'P 1'
#
loop_
_entity.id
_entity.type
_entity.pdbx_description
1 polymer ?
#
loop_
_entity_poly.entity_id
_entity_poly.type
_entity_poly.pdbx_seq_one_letter_code
_entity_poly.pdbx_strand_id
1 'polypeptide(L)'
;MLEYTFLATMPLGVFSMYFDHLGILSHISFNSTSEDGLSVSVLDMPTLMKVNYRPPSVMGIAVPLTDNFYNADPSKPRMRNYFEGSKASGKYKQCANKSSRAQCKCADHMKLSFSVAFSDCKEKALRMKFPVKDLPLYFVVEDEGYLVNLTSPYFITIHEVNNRTNWVISGTNKTLSLTKLRMYLEKQVKTKLYNPDGLTISITGSELFHFRVSTIPGVSFCNLFDEFQIYVDDAPLAFPGQYLISTIVAVLVGGILFAAFLLHNYEIQIINFFKRKKIRNKVESKTSVTSKESSESNKS
;
A
#
# COMPACT_ATOMS: atom_id res chain seq x y z
N MET A 1 24.98 25.15 -25.98
CA MET A 1 23.73 24.54 -26.44
C MET A 1 23.67 23.20 -25.73
N LEU A 2 22.79 23.05 -24.74
CA LEU A 2 22.76 21.89 -23.84
C LEU A 2 21.53 21.05 -24.21
N GLU A 3 21.78 19.84 -24.68
CA GLU A 3 20.79 18.84 -25.11
C GLU A 3 20.19 18.09 -23.90
N TYR A 4 18.90 17.73 -23.95
CA TYR A 4 18.18 17.03 -22.87
C TYR A 4 17.29 15.91 -23.43
N THR A 5 16.99 14.89 -22.61
CA THR A 5 16.12 13.74 -22.95
C THR A 5 15.33 13.33 -21.70
N PHE A 6 13.99 13.14 -21.78
CA PHE A 6 13.09 12.78 -20.65
C PHE A 6 12.33 11.42 -20.86
N LEU A 7 11.71 10.77 -19.86
CA LEU A 7 10.88 9.54 -20.01
C LEU A 7 9.66 9.64 -19.09
N ALA A 8 8.51 9.95 -19.65
CA ALA A 8 7.19 9.97 -19.01
C ALA A 8 6.45 8.67 -19.24
N THR A 9 5.46 8.38 -18.40
CA THR A 9 4.38 7.42 -18.66
C THR A 9 3.09 8.14 -19.05
N MET A 10 2.37 7.67 -20.07
CA MET A 10 0.97 8.03 -20.29
C MET A 10 0.09 6.77 -20.30
N PRO A 11 -1.16 6.88 -19.84
CA PRO A 11 -2.28 6.28 -20.54
C PRO A 11 -3.36 7.35 -20.71
N LEU A 12 -3.93 7.48 -21.90
CA LEU A 12 -5.17 8.22 -22.20
C LEU A 12 -5.56 9.29 -21.16
N GLY A 13 -4.98 10.49 -21.29
CA GLY A 13 -5.58 11.74 -20.81
C GLY A 13 -5.75 11.96 -19.30
N VAL A 14 -4.82 11.52 -18.43
CA VAL A 14 -4.85 11.96 -17.01
C VAL A 14 -3.58 12.65 -16.51
N PHE A 15 -2.40 12.46 -17.14
CA PHE A 15 -1.18 13.19 -16.74
C PHE A 15 -0.23 13.44 -17.91
N SER A 16 0.22 14.69 -18.08
CA SER A 16 1.50 15.04 -18.71
C SER A 16 2.42 15.56 -17.59
N MET A 17 3.63 15.00 -17.48
CA MET A 17 4.59 15.31 -16.42
C MET A 17 5.90 15.77 -17.05
N TYR A 18 6.45 16.88 -16.56
CA TYR A 18 7.69 17.51 -17.04
C TYR A 18 8.71 17.58 -15.90
N PHE A 19 9.99 17.40 -16.22
CA PHE A 19 11.12 17.67 -15.33
C PHE A 19 11.96 18.80 -15.89
N ASP A 20 12.23 19.81 -15.08
CA ASP A 20 13.32 20.75 -15.36
C ASP A 20 14.68 20.15 -15.00
N HIS A 21 15.76 20.77 -15.48
CA HIS A 21 17.16 20.42 -15.19
C HIS A 21 17.53 20.45 -13.68
N LEU A 22 16.59 20.84 -12.81
CA LEU A 22 16.72 20.88 -11.36
C LEU A 22 15.85 19.82 -10.65
N GLY A 23 15.10 19.00 -11.39
CA GLY A 23 14.26 17.94 -10.85
C GLY A 23 12.90 18.39 -10.31
N ILE A 24 12.39 19.57 -10.73
CA ILE A 24 11.11 20.12 -10.26
C ILE A 24 9.98 19.74 -11.23
N LEU A 25 8.97 19.06 -10.71
CA LEU A 25 7.76 18.62 -11.43
C LEU A 25 6.71 19.75 -11.50
N SER A 26 6.25 20.08 -12.71
CA SER A 26 5.10 20.98 -12.97
C SER A 26 3.99 20.28 -13.76
N HIS A 27 2.73 20.65 -13.52
CA HIS A 27 1.52 19.97 -14.02
C HIS A 27 0.81 20.77 -15.12
N ILE A 28 0.43 20.10 -16.22
CA ILE A 28 -0.52 20.62 -17.22
C ILE A 28 -1.62 19.57 -17.44
N SER A 29 -2.88 19.96 -17.22
CA SER A 29 -4.05 19.14 -17.59
C SER A 29 -4.47 19.43 -19.02
N PHE A 30 -4.62 18.41 -19.85
CA PHE A 30 -5.30 18.56 -21.14
C PHE A 30 -6.74 18.08 -21.05
N ASN A 31 -7.64 18.97 -21.48
CA ASN A 31 -9.08 18.75 -21.63
C ASN A 31 -9.34 17.58 -22.59
N SER A 32 -10.07 16.55 -22.15
CA SER A 32 -10.30 15.33 -22.94
C SER A 32 -11.49 15.50 -23.90
N THR A 33 -11.22 15.47 -25.21
CA THR A 33 -12.23 15.19 -26.24
C THR A 33 -11.74 14.01 -27.08
N SER A 34 -12.06 12.79 -26.66
CA SER A 34 -11.85 11.56 -27.43
C SER A 34 -12.92 10.56 -27.00
N GLU A 35 -13.66 10.03 -27.98
CA GLU A 35 -14.80 9.11 -27.80
C GLU A 35 -14.39 7.68 -27.40
N ASP A 36 -13.10 7.37 -27.30
CA ASP A 36 -12.57 6.06 -26.90
C ASP A 36 -12.20 5.97 -25.41
N GLY A 37 -12.84 6.79 -24.57
CA GLY A 37 -12.54 6.93 -23.15
C GLY A 37 -12.95 5.71 -22.30
N LEU A 38 -11.98 5.12 -21.58
CA LEU A 38 -12.25 4.30 -20.41
C LEU A 38 -13.09 5.12 -19.42
N SER A 39 -14.24 4.59 -18.99
CA SER A 39 -15.18 5.35 -18.18
C SER A 39 -14.53 5.83 -16.87
N VAL A 40 -14.64 7.15 -16.63
CA VAL A 40 -14.12 7.89 -15.47
C VAL A 40 -14.64 7.34 -14.13
N SER A 41 -15.61 6.41 -14.13
CA SER A 41 -16.06 5.71 -12.93
C SER A 41 -15.05 4.70 -12.34
N VAL A 42 -13.98 4.37 -13.07
CA VAL A 42 -12.93 3.41 -12.62
C VAL A 42 -11.73 4.12 -11.96
N LEU A 43 -11.58 5.43 -12.14
CA LEU A 43 -10.41 6.20 -11.70
C LEU A 43 -10.82 7.29 -10.70
N ASP A 44 -10.77 6.99 -9.41
CA ASP A 44 -11.03 7.98 -8.36
C ASP A 44 -9.77 8.84 -8.14
N MET A 45 -9.82 10.08 -8.61
CA MET A 45 -8.74 11.06 -8.55
C MET A 45 -8.94 11.98 -7.33
N PRO A 46 -7.87 12.41 -6.64
CA PRO A 46 -7.02 11.66 -5.75
C PRO A 46 -7.50 11.80 -4.29
N THR A 47 -7.82 10.69 -3.63
CA THR A 47 -8.14 10.71 -2.20
C THR A 47 -6.86 10.81 -1.36
N LEU A 48 -6.94 11.51 -0.22
CA LEU A 48 -5.82 11.75 0.68
C LEU A 48 -5.22 10.42 1.17
N MET A 49 -3.91 10.26 1.01
CA MET A 49 -3.19 9.13 1.58
C MET A 49 -3.26 9.16 3.10
N LYS A 50 -3.28 7.98 3.72
CA LYS A 50 -3.21 7.87 5.18
C LYS A 50 -1.87 8.44 5.69
N VAL A 51 -1.91 9.06 6.86
CA VAL A 51 -0.72 9.68 7.45
C VAL A 51 0.24 8.60 7.97
N ASN A 52 1.55 8.82 7.81
CA ASN A 52 2.61 7.87 8.12
C ASN A 52 2.39 6.50 7.49
N TYR A 53 1.84 6.49 6.28
CA TYR A 53 1.54 5.26 5.57
C TYR A 53 2.83 4.58 5.09
N ARG A 54 2.84 3.25 5.20
CA ARG A 54 3.89 2.40 4.66
C ARG A 54 3.25 1.24 3.88
N PRO A 55 3.66 1.01 2.63
CA PRO A 55 3.21 -0.13 1.84
C PRO A 55 3.34 -1.49 2.55
N PRO A 56 2.39 -2.41 2.36
CA PRO A 56 2.48 -3.79 2.80
C PRO A 56 3.74 -4.49 2.29
N SER A 57 4.24 -5.46 3.06
CA SER A 57 5.28 -6.38 2.61
C SER A 57 4.70 -7.74 2.24
N VAL A 58 5.56 -8.63 1.76
CA VAL A 58 5.27 -10.06 1.52
C VAL A 58 4.81 -10.80 2.79
N MET A 59 5.12 -10.29 3.98
CA MET A 59 4.68 -10.86 5.27
C MET A 59 3.23 -10.49 5.62
N GLY A 60 2.62 -9.60 4.84
CA GLY A 60 1.21 -9.22 4.97
C GLY A 60 0.99 -7.73 5.24
N ILE A 61 -0.28 -7.35 5.20
CA ILE A 61 -0.75 -5.95 5.27
C ILE A 61 -0.31 -5.26 6.57
N ALA A 62 -0.24 -6.00 7.68
CA ALA A 62 0.10 -5.47 9.00
C ALA A 62 1.61 -5.35 9.28
N VAL A 63 2.47 -5.84 8.37
CA VAL A 63 3.92 -5.91 8.56
C VAL A 63 4.63 -5.12 7.45
N PRO A 64 4.57 -3.78 7.43
CA PRO A 64 5.35 -3.01 6.49
C PRO A 64 6.86 -3.17 6.80
N LEU A 65 7.66 -3.46 5.77
CA LEU A 65 9.12 -3.63 5.88
C LEU A 65 9.93 -2.61 5.07
N THR A 66 9.26 -1.79 4.24
CA THR A 66 9.92 -0.76 3.43
C THR A 66 10.44 0.39 4.30
N ASP A 67 11.57 0.97 3.89
CA ASP A 67 12.12 2.18 4.50
C ASP A 67 11.32 3.45 4.14
N ASN A 68 10.45 3.40 3.12
CA ASN A 68 9.74 4.58 2.64
C ASN A 68 8.45 4.85 3.44
N PHE A 69 8.37 6.07 4.00
CA PHE A 69 7.11 6.64 4.46
C PHE A 69 6.44 7.46 3.36
N TYR A 70 5.12 7.40 3.35
CA TYR A 70 4.26 8.24 2.51
C TYR A 70 3.34 9.07 3.40
N ASN A 71 3.12 10.33 3.00
CA ASN A 71 2.36 11.30 3.79
C ASN A 71 2.81 11.36 5.26
N ALA A 72 4.10 11.60 5.48
CA ALA A 72 4.75 11.57 6.78
C ALA A 72 4.31 12.74 7.69
N ASP A 73 3.97 12.44 8.94
CA ASP A 73 3.73 13.41 10.01
C ASP A 73 4.34 12.88 11.31
N PRO A 74 5.49 13.41 11.73
CA PRO A 74 6.17 12.97 12.95
C PRO A 74 5.37 13.16 14.24
N SER A 75 4.34 14.02 14.24
CA SER A 75 3.49 14.23 15.41
C SER A 75 2.48 13.09 15.65
N LYS A 76 2.28 12.22 14.64
CA LYS A 76 1.32 11.12 14.70
C LYS A 76 2.03 9.78 14.83
N PRO A 77 1.39 8.75 15.42
CA PRO A 77 1.96 7.43 15.49
C PRO A 77 2.21 6.84 14.09
N ARG A 78 3.21 5.97 13.99
CA ARG A 78 3.50 5.20 12.78
C ARG A 78 2.38 4.19 12.52
N MET A 79 1.85 4.17 11.31
CA MET A 79 0.80 3.23 10.92
C MET A 79 1.32 1.79 10.93
N ARG A 80 0.54 0.84 11.48
CA ARG A 80 0.83 -0.62 11.47
C ARG A 80 2.22 -0.98 12.02
N ASN A 81 2.61 -0.32 13.11
CA ASN A 81 3.92 -0.45 13.72
C ASN A 81 3.93 -1.43 14.93
N TYR A 82 3.24 -2.55 14.81
CA TYR A 82 3.04 -3.50 15.93
C TYR A 82 4.19 -4.49 16.08
N PHE A 83 4.79 -4.93 14.96
CA PHE A 83 5.81 -5.97 14.92
C PHE A 83 7.22 -5.40 14.99
N GLU A 84 8.16 -6.15 15.56
CA GLU A 84 9.57 -5.73 15.69
C GLU A 84 10.20 -5.37 14.35
N GLY A 85 9.99 -6.17 13.30
CA GLY A 85 10.45 -5.85 11.94
C GLY A 85 9.89 -4.53 11.41
N SER A 86 8.61 -4.23 11.70
CA SER A 86 7.99 -2.95 11.32
C SER A 86 8.58 -1.77 12.10
N LYS A 87 8.91 -1.96 13.38
CA LYS A 87 9.51 -0.93 14.24
C LYS A 87 10.95 -0.60 13.82
N ALA A 88 11.73 -1.63 13.49
CA ALA A 88 13.13 -1.52 13.10
C ALA A 88 13.35 -0.96 11.68
N SER A 89 12.37 -1.08 10.80
CA SER A 89 12.39 -0.53 9.43
C SER A 89 11.74 0.86 9.36
N GLY A 90 11.84 1.55 8.21
CA GLY A 90 11.15 2.83 8.00
C GLY A 90 12.01 4.01 8.43
N LYS A 91 12.32 4.89 7.47
CA LYS A 91 13.12 6.09 7.68
C LYS A 91 12.41 7.28 7.06
N TYR A 92 12.17 8.31 7.87
CA TYR A 92 11.77 9.60 7.32
C TYR A 92 12.92 10.17 6.50
N LYS A 93 12.57 10.85 5.42
CA LYS A 93 13.47 11.59 4.55
C LYS A 93 13.47 13.06 4.99
N GLN A 94 12.69 13.91 4.30
CA GLN A 94 12.56 15.33 4.60
C GLN A 94 11.95 15.61 5.99
N CYS A 95 11.12 14.69 6.49
CA CYS A 95 10.55 14.78 7.83
C CYS A 95 11.46 14.20 8.93
N ALA A 96 12.69 13.79 8.61
CA ALA A 96 13.62 13.27 9.61
C ALA A 96 13.92 14.30 10.70
N ASN A 97 13.90 13.85 11.96
CA ASN A 97 14.17 14.66 13.15
C ASN A 97 13.23 15.89 13.30
N LYS A 98 12.07 15.90 12.66
CA LYS A 98 11.04 16.92 12.84
C LYS A 98 10.03 16.47 13.88
N SER A 99 9.37 17.41 14.57
CA SER A 99 8.34 17.08 15.55
C SER A 99 6.91 17.17 15.01
N SER A 100 6.71 17.78 13.84
CA SER A 100 5.39 17.92 13.20
C SER A 100 5.47 18.00 11.68
N ARG A 101 4.36 17.70 10.99
CA ARG A 101 4.21 17.86 9.54
C ARG A 101 4.65 19.22 9.02
N ALA A 102 4.28 20.31 9.71
CA ALA A 102 4.60 21.66 9.29
C ALA A 102 6.12 21.92 9.23
N GLN A 103 6.89 21.29 10.13
CA GLN A 103 8.34 21.42 10.16
C GLN A 103 9.06 20.66 9.04
N CYS A 104 8.38 19.75 8.33
CA CYS A 104 8.93 19.11 7.14
C CYS A 104 9.09 20.09 5.97
N LYS A 105 8.34 21.20 5.96
CA LYS A 105 8.39 22.24 4.90
C LYS A 105 8.20 21.65 3.49
N CYS A 106 7.19 20.80 3.32
CA CYS A 106 6.85 20.22 2.01
C CYS A 106 6.29 21.30 1.07
N ALA A 107 6.97 21.53 -0.05
CA ALA A 107 6.48 22.39 -1.12
C ALA A 107 5.33 21.72 -1.89
N ASP A 108 4.51 22.50 -2.59
CA ASP A 108 3.31 21.96 -3.27
C ASP A 108 3.65 20.95 -4.38
N HIS A 109 4.74 21.16 -5.12
CA HIS A 109 5.22 20.20 -6.11
C HIS A 109 5.64 18.86 -5.47
N MET A 110 6.18 18.89 -4.24
CA MET A 110 6.57 17.67 -3.51
C MET A 110 5.36 16.86 -3.05
N LYS A 111 4.23 17.53 -2.75
CA LYS A 111 2.99 16.86 -2.32
C LYS A 111 2.35 16.02 -3.42
N LEU A 112 2.58 16.40 -4.67
CA LEU A 112 2.06 15.72 -5.85
C LEU A 112 3.11 14.84 -6.54
N SER A 113 4.40 15.04 -6.26
CA SER A 113 5.48 14.27 -6.87
C SER A 113 5.36 12.77 -6.62
N PHE A 114 5.67 11.97 -7.64
CA PHE A 114 5.80 10.53 -7.49
C PHE A 114 7.19 10.10 -7.02
N SER A 115 8.17 10.99 -6.99
CA SER A 115 9.53 10.65 -6.59
C SER A 115 9.59 10.11 -5.16
N VAL A 116 10.31 9.00 -4.98
CA VAL A 116 10.61 8.37 -3.69
C VAL A 116 11.34 9.35 -2.77
N ALA A 117 12.13 10.28 -3.32
CA ALA A 117 12.81 11.32 -2.55
C ALA A 117 11.82 12.21 -1.78
N PHE A 118 10.64 12.43 -2.35
CA PHE A 118 9.58 13.25 -1.78
C PHE A 118 8.42 12.42 -1.22
N SER A 119 8.60 11.11 -1.02
CA SER A 119 7.53 10.24 -0.54
C SER A 119 6.95 10.73 0.80
N ASP A 120 7.79 11.25 1.70
CA ASP A 120 7.38 11.88 2.95
C ASP A 120 6.31 12.95 2.70
N CYS A 121 6.48 13.78 1.67
CA CYS A 121 5.61 14.89 1.36
C CYS A 121 4.37 14.50 0.56
N LYS A 122 4.37 13.35 -0.12
CA LYS A 122 3.26 12.88 -0.95
C LYS A 122 1.94 12.79 -0.18
N GLU A 123 0.91 13.46 -0.67
CA GLU A 123 -0.42 13.48 -0.04
C GLU A 123 -1.47 12.68 -0.82
N LYS A 124 -1.20 12.43 -2.10
CA LYS A 124 -2.21 11.96 -3.06
C LYS A 124 -1.61 10.90 -3.98
N ALA A 125 -2.29 9.77 -4.14
CA ALA A 125 -1.90 8.70 -5.06
C ALA A 125 -3.05 8.38 -6.02
N LEU A 126 -2.71 7.84 -7.19
CA LEU A 126 -3.69 7.33 -8.15
C LEU A 126 -4.37 6.10 -7.56
N ARG A 127 -5.69 6.08 -7.43
CA ARG A 127 -6.43 4.95 -6.85
C ARG A 127 -7.13 4.14 -7.93
N MET A 128 -7.10 2.81 -7.78
CA MET A 128 -7.73 1.87 -8.70
C MET A 128 -8.38 0.73 -7.90
N LYS A 129 -9.50 0.20 -8.37
CA LYS A 129 -10.16 -0.93 -7.70
C LYS A 129 -9.43 -2.25 -7.97
N PHE A 130 -9.44 -3.13 -6.97
CA PHE A 130 -8.94 -4.49 -7.12
C PHE A 130 -9.88 -5.35 -7.98
N PRO A 131 -9.36 -6.25 -8.84
CA PRO A 131 -7.95 -6.36 -9.24
C PRO A 131 -7.61 -5.39 -10.38
N VAL A 132 -6.38 -4.86 -10.41
CA VAL A 132 -5.89 -4.13 -11.59
C VAL A 132 -5.39 -5.15 -12.59
N LYS A 133 -6.08 -5.27 -13.73
CA LYS A 133 -5.74 -6.22 -14.80
C LYS A 133 -5.36 -5.46 -16.06
N ASP A 134 -4.23 -5.87 -16.63
CA ASP A 134 -3.76 -5.46 -17.95
C ASP A 134 -3.80 -3.94 -18.20
N LEU A 135 -3.45 -3.14 -17.19
CA LEU A 135 -3.39 -1.69 -17.30
C LEU A 135 -2.30 -1.31 -18.30
N PRO A 136 -2.63 -0.68 -19.44
CA PRO A 136 -1.62 -0.35 -20.43
C PRO A 136 -0.67 0.73 -19.90
N LEU A 137 0.62 0.55 -20.18
CA LEU A 137 1.68 1.50 -19.90
C LEU A 137 2.24 2.00 -21.23
N TYR A 138 2.16 3.32 -21.46
CA TYR A 138 2.82 3.99 -22.57
C TYR A 138 3.90 4.89 -22.01
N PHE A 139 4.98 5.09 -22.76
CA PHE A 139 6.07 5.96 -22.33
C PHE A 139 6.36 7.02 -23.39
N VAL A 140 6.60 8.26 -22.99
CA VAL A 140 6.89 9.39 -23.89
C VAL A 140 8.10 10.16 -23.40
N VAL A 141 8.99 10.53 -24.30
CA VAL A 141 10.18 11.32 -24.02
C VAL A 141 9.89 12.75 -24.43
N GLU A 142 10.16 13.72 -23.55
CA GLU A 142 10.21 15.12 -23.96
C GLU A 142 11.60 15.43 -24.51
N ASP A 143 11.64 15.92 -25.75
CA ASP A 143 12.84 16.29 -26.49
C ASP A 143 12.59 17.63 -27.18
N GLU A 144 13.37 18.66 -26.83
CA GLU A 144 13.23 20.03 -27.36
C GLU A 144 11.81 20.63 -27.30
N GLY A 145 11.00 20.24 -26.29
CA GLY A 145 9.61 20.67 -26.12
C GLY A 145 8.59 19.86 -26.92
N TYR A 146 9.03 18.82 -27.63
CA TYR A 146 8.18 17.85 -28.32
C TYR A 146 8.08 16.55 -27.51
N LEU A 147 6.87 16.00 -27.42
CA LEU A 147 6.64 14.69 -26.82
C LEU A 147 6.76 13.59 -27.89
N VAL A 148 7.74 12.71 -27.73
CA VAL A 148 8.03 11.60 -28.63
C VAL A 148 7.76 10.28 -27.93
N ASN A 149 6.99 9.37 -28.52
CA ASN A 149 6.75 8.07 -27.90
C ASN A 149 8.06 7.27 -27.78
N LEU A 150 8.34 6.75 -26.59
CA LEU A 150 9.42 5.80 -26.39
C LEU A 150 9.00 4.47 -27.01
N THR A 151 9.58 4.15 -28.16
CA THR A 151 9.28 2.95 -28.93
C THR A 151 10.53 2.12 -29.18
N SER A 152 10.41 0.95 -29.79
CA SER A 152 11.59 0.18 -30.25
C SER A 152 12.50 1.07 -31.13
N PRO A 153 13.85 1.07 -30.93
CA PRO A 153 14.67 0.03 -30.32
C PRO A 153 15.04 0.26 -28.85
N TYR A 154 14.40 1.19 -28.14
CA TYR A 154 14.71 1.42 -26.72
C TYR A 154 14.29 0.22 -25.86
N PHE A 155 15.06 -0.03 -24.79
CA PHE A 155 14.70 -0.96 -23.73
C PHE A 155 14.59 -0.23 -22.41
N ILE A 156 13.59 -0.62 -21.62
CA ILE A 156 13.37 -0.08 -20.29
C ILE A 156 13.44 -1.19 -19.23
N THR A 157 13.71 -0.75 -18.02
CA THR A 157 13.65 -1.53 -16.79
C THR A 157 12.52 -0.98 -15.95
N ILE A 158 11.73 -1.87 -15.33
CA ILE A 158 10.67 -1.50 -14.39
C ILE A 158 10.92 -2.26 -13.10
N HIS A 159 11.01 -1.55 -11.98
CA HIS A 159 11.17 -2.16 -10.66
C HIS A 159 10.27 -1.50 -9.63
N GLU A 160 9.78 -2.29 -8.67
CA GLU A 160 8.97 -1.78 -7.56
C GLU A 160 9.90 -1.34 -6.41
N VAL A 161 9.75 -0.08 -6.01
CA VAL A 161 10.66 0.65 -5.11
C VAL A 161 10.59 0.13 -3.66
N ASN A 162 9.48 -0.50 -3.26
CA ASN A 162 9.27 -1.06 -1.92
C ASN A 162 9.47 -2.57 -1.85
N ASN A 163 10.05 -3.18 -2.88
CA ASN A 163 10.31 -4.62 -2.99
C ASN A 163 9.06 -5.51 -2.88
N ARG A 164 7.91 -5.04 -3.39
CA ARG A 164 6.69 -5.84 -3.52
C ARG A 164 6.77 -6.74 -4.74
N THR A 165 6.11 -7.91 -4.68
CA THR A 165 6.16 -8.94 -5.75
C THR A 165 4.79 -9.28 -6.34
N ASN A 166 3.69 -8.71 -5.79
CA ASN A 166 2.32 -9.00 -6.22
C ASN A 166 1.90 -8.18 -7.46
N TRP A 167 2.75 -8.16 -8.48
CA TRP A 167 2.53 -7.47 -9.75
C TRP A 167 3.26 -8.21 -10.87
N VAL A 168 2.78 -8.06 -12.09
CA VAL A 168 3.34 -8.68 -13.29
C VAL A 168 3.30 -7.68 -14.44
N ILE A 169 4.41 -7.57 -15.16
CA ILE A 169 4.48 -6.87 -16.45
C ILE A 169 4.38 -7.89 -17.58
N SER A 170 3.42 -7.65 -18.45
CA SER A 170 3.26 -8.35 -19.72
C SER A 170 3.65 -7.39 -20.84
N GLY A 171 4.27 -7.90 -21.90
CA GLY A 171 4.77 -7.07 -22.99
C GLY A 171 4.82 -7.80 -24.31
N THR A 172 4.83 -7.05 -25.40
CA THR A 172 4.87 -7.62 -26.75
C THR A 172 6.31 -7.85 -27.23
N ASN A 173 6.67 -9.12 -27.49
CA ASN A 173 7.92 -9.46 -28.17
C ASN A 173 7.69 -9.36 -29.68
N LYS A 174 7.80 -8.16 -30.24
CA LYS A 174 7.38 -7.88 -31.63
C LYS A 174 8.19 -8.62 -32.71
N THR A 175 9.49 -8.90 -32.49
CA THR A 175 10.33 -9.60 -33.49
C THR A 175 11.41 -10.50 -32.86
N LEU A 176 11.86 -11.51 -33.62
CA LEU A 176 12.95 -12.41 -33.21
C LEU A 176 14.28 -11.66 -33.01
N SER A 177 14.56 -10.65 -33.84
CA SER A 177 15.79 -9.84 -33.74
C SER A 177 15.83 -8.99 -32.46
N LEU A 178 14.72 -8.35 -32.10
CA LEU A 178 14.60 -7.60 -30.84
C LEU A 178 14.72 -8.52 -29.63
N THR A 179 14.20 -9.75 -29.74
CA THR A 179 14.34 -10.76 -28.69
C THR A 179 15.80 -11.15 -28.47
N LYS A 180 16.58 -11.35 -29.54
CA LYS A 180 18.02 -11.65 -29.45
C LYS A 180 18.81 -10.48 -28.86
N LEU A 181 18.55 -9.25 -29.31
CA LEU A 181 19.19 -8.05 -28.77
C LEU A 181 18.87 -7.87 -27.29
N ARG A 182 17.61 -8.06 -26.91
CA ARG A 182 17.18 -8.04 -25.50
C ARG A 182 17.96 -9.05 -24.67
N MET A 183 17.99 -10.33 -25.08
CA MET A 183 18.71 -11.38 -24.34
C MET A 183 20.20 -11.07 -24.18
N TYR A 184 20.83 -10.49 -25.21
CA TYR A 184 22.22 -10.05 -25.15
C TYR A 184 22.42 -8.94 -24.11
N LEU A 185 21.57 -7.91 -24.15
CA LEU A 185 21.64 -6.77 -23.23
C LEU A 185 21.28 -7.18 -21.79
N GLU A 186 20.28 -8.03 -21.59
CA GLU A 186 19.91 -8.57 -20.26
C GLU A 186 21.10 -9.30 -19.60
N LYS A 187 21.90 -10.03 -20.39
CA LYS A 187 23.11 -10.70 -19.89
C LYS A 187 24.17 -9.69 -19.42
N GLN A 188 24.29 -8.54 -20.09
CA GLN A 188 25.25 -7.50 -19.72
C GLN A 188 24.78 -6.67 -18.52
N VAL A 189 23.52 -6.22 -18.54
CA VAL A 189 22.94 -5.34 -17.51
C VAL A 189 22.48 -6.13 -16.27
N LYS A 190 22.34 -7.46 -16.38
CA LYS A 190 21.88 -8.36 -15.30
C LYS A 190 20.50 -8.00 -14.74
N THR A 191 19.67 -7.38 -15.57
CA THR A 191 18.30 -6.98 -15.23
C THR A 191 17.38 -7.34 -16.38
N LYS A 192 16.12 -7.66 -16.05
CA LYS A 192 15.10 -7.92 -17.06
C LYS A 192 14.75 -6.65 -17.82
N LEU A 193 14.71 -6.75 -19.15
CA LEU A 193 14.43 -5.64 -20.05
C LEU A 193 13.07 -5.81 -20.70
N TYR A 194 12.41 -4.69 -20.93
CA TYR A 194 11.11 -4.63 -21.55
C TYR A 194 11.16 -3.73 -22.78
N ASN A 195 10.44 -4.14 -23.82
CA ASN A 195 10.11 -3.24 -24.91
C ASN A 195 9.07 -2.24 -24.37
N PRO A 196 9.27 -0.92 -24.48
CA PRO A 196 8.28 0.06 -24.02
C PRO A 196 6.93 -0.06 -24.75
N ASP A 197 6.91 -0.67 -25.94
CA ASP A 197 5.68 -0.83 -26.71
C ASP A 197 4.76 -1.94 -26.19
N GLY A 198 3.49 -1.59 -25.97
CA GLY A 198 2.44 -2.56 -25.67
C GLY A 198 2.68 -3.27 -24.34
N LEU A 199 3.22 -2.55 -23.36
CA LEU A 199 3.34 -3.04 -22.00
C LEU A 199 2.01 -2.92 -21.27
N THR A 200 1.70 -3.94 -20.49
CA THR A 200 0.58 -3.91 -19.55
C THR A 200 1.07 -4.34 -18.17
N ILE A 201 0.50 -3.73 -17.14
CA ILE A 201 0.73 -4.10 -15.75
C ILE A 201 -0.53 -4.69 -15.13
N SER A 202 -0.35 -5.84 -14.50
CA SER A 202 -1.38 -6.49 -13.68
C SER A 202 -0.92 -6.50 -12.24
N ILE A 203 -1.77 -6.04 -11.32
CA ILE A 203 -1.48 -5.96 -9.88
C ILE A 203 -2.47 -6.85 -9.14
N THR A 204 -1.92 -7.82 -8.41
CA THR A 204 -2.67 -8.82 -7.64
C THR A 204 -2.61 -8.58 -6.13
N GLY A 205 -1.86 -7.57 -5.68
CA GLY A 205 -1.85 -7.15 -4.29
C GLY A 205 -2.75 -5.93 -4.04
N SER A 206 -2.75 -5.49 -2.78
CA SER A 206 -3.56 -4.37 -2.29
C SER A 206 -2.72 -3.15 -1.94
N GLU A 207 -3.37 -1.99 -1.85
CA GLU A 207 -2.80 -0.70 -1.45
C GLU A 207 -1.68 -0.19 -2.38
N LEU A 208 -0.72 0.61 -1.87
CA LEU A 208 0.21 1.35 -2.71
C LEU A 208 1.33 0.48 -3.32
N PHE A 209 1.47 0.58 -4.63
CA PHE A 209 2.63 0.14 -5.40
C PHE A 209 3.37 1.37 -5.93
N HIS A 210 4.70 1.31 -5.89
CA HIS A 210 5.54 2.38 -6.38
C HIS A 210 6.55 1.82 -7.37
N PHE A 211 6.47 2.25 -8.62
CA PHE A 211 7.35 1.77 -9.69
C PHE A 211 8.32 2.85 -10.09
N ARG A 212 9.56 2.46 -10.34
CA ARG A 212 10.55 3.26 -11.05
C ARG A 212 10.82 2.62 -12.40
N VAL A 213 10.78 3.44 -13.44
CA VAL A 213 11.08 3.06 -14.81
C VAL A 213 12.34 3.79 -15.24
N SER A 214 13.28 3.06 -15.82
CA SER A 214 14.55 3.61 -16.30
C SER A 214 14.94 3.03 -17.65
N THR A 215 15.53 3.86 -18.52
CA THR A 215 16.17 3.36 -19.74
C THR A 215 17.49 2.67 -19.43
N ILE A 216 17.98 1.86 -20.38
CA ILE A 216 19.33 1.28 -20.26
C ILE A 216 20.41 2.39 -20.32
N PRO A 217 21.52 2.23 -19.58
CA PRO A 217 22.61 3.19 -19.66
C PRO A 217 23.22 3.23 -21.06
N GLY A 218 23.56 4.43 -21.54
CA GLY A 218 24.24 4.64 -22.83
C GLY A 218 23.31 4.85 -24.04
N VAL A 219 21.98 4.79 -23.89
CA VAL A 219 21.04 5.23 -24.95
C VAL A 219 20.66 6.70 -24.88
N SER A 220 20.91 7.35 -23.75
CA SER A 220 20.68 8.78 -23.52
C SER A 220 21.90 9.40 -22.85
N PHE A 221 22.10 10.71 -23.05
CA PHE A 221 23.20 11.45 -22.43
C PHE A 221 23.10 11.51 -20.89
N CYS A 222 21.87 11.37 -20.38
CA CYS A 222 21.54 11.40 -18.96
C CYS A 222 20.88 10.07 -18.52
N ASN A 223 20.98 9.74 -17.23
CA ASN A 223 20.22 8.65 -16.63
C ASN A 223 18.74 9.00 -16.64
N LEU A 224 18.01 8.37 -17.54
CA LEU A 224 16.62 8.68 -17.79
C LEU A 224 15.72 7.74 -17.02
N PHE A 225 15.05 8.28 -16.01
CA PHE A 225 14.12 7.52 -15.18
C PHE A 225 12.96 8.39 -14.70
N ASP A 226 11.85 7.73 -14.43
CA ASP A 226 10.67 8.34 -13.81
C ASP A 226 9.99 7.33 -12.88
N GLU A 227 9.09 7.83 -12.04
CA GLU A 227 8.41 7.06 -11.01
C GLU A 227 6.91 7.29 -11.07
N PHE A 228 6.13 6.23 -10.86
CA PHE A 228 4.67 6.32 -10.78
C PHE A 228 4.13 5.41 -9.68
N GLN A 229 2.97 5.80 -9.14
CA GLN A 229 2.37 5.12 -7.99
C GLN A 229 0.92 4.75 -8.29
N ILE A 230 0.52 3.54 -7.89
CA ILE A 230 -0.85 3.03 -8.00
C ILE A 230 -1.27 2.50 -6.63
N TYR A 231 -2.37 3.02 -6.10
CA TYR A 231 -2.98 2.56 -4.86
C TYR A 231 -4.19 1.68 -5.19
N VAL A 232 -4.13 0.41 -4.80
CA VAL A 232 -5.20 -0.56 -5.08
C VAL A 232 -6.19 -0.65 -3.92
N ASP A 233 -7.45 -0.32 -4.18
CA ASP A 233 -8.55 -0.34 -3.23
C ASP A 233 -9.39 -1.62 -3.27
N ASP A 234 -10.17 -1.81 -2.22
CA ASP A 234 -11.22 -2.85 -2.13
C ASP A 234 -10.71 -4.27 -2.38
N ALA A 235 -9.45 -4.54 -2.03
CA ALA A 235 -8.90 -5.88 -2.11
C ALA A 235 -9.62 -6.82 -1.15
N PRO A 236 -9.98 -8.05 -1.60
CA PRO A 236 -10.63 -9.02 -0.74
C PRO A 236 -9.69 -9.44 0.40
N LEU A 237 -10.27 -9.96 1.47
CA LEU A 237 -9.50 -10.58 2.54
C LEU A 237 -8.66 -11.73 1.97
N ALA A 238 -7.41 -11.83 2.41
CA ALA A 238 -6.51 -12.89 1.99
C ALA A 238 -7.14 -14.27 2.27
N PHE A 239 -7.09 -15.17 1.30
CA PHE A 239 -7.56 -16.54 1.48
C PHE A 239 -6.76 -17.24 2.60
N PRO A 240 -7.41 -17.98 3.52
CA PRO A 240 -8.83 -18.36 3.58
C PRO A 240 -9.68 -17.48 4.52
N GLY A 241 -9.26 -16.25 4.82
CA GLY A 241 -9.85 -15.40 5.87
C GLY A 241 -11.36 -15.20 5.75
N GLN A 242 -11.87 -14.96 4.54
CA GLN A 242 -13.32 -14.86 4.29
C GLN A 242 -14.05 -16.16 4.67
N TYR A 243 -13.57 -17.31 4.20
CA TYR A 243 -14.18 -18.60 4.53
C TYR A 243 -14.14 -18.87 6.03
N LEU A 244 -13.01 -18.58 6.69
CA LEU A 244 -12.86 -18.80 8.12
C LEU A 244 -13.82 -17.93 8.94
N ILE A 245 -13.95 -16.64 8.59
CA ILE A 245 -14.93 -15.73 9.22
C ILE A 245 -16.35 -16.25 8.97
N SER A 246 -16.70 -16.59 7.72
CA SER A 246 -18.02 -17.10 7.38
C SER A 246 -18.37 -18.38 8.14
N THR A 247 -17.44 -19.33 8.26
CA THR A 247 -17.64 -20.58 9.01
C THR A 247 -17.82 -20.30 10.50
N ILE A 248 -16.98 -19.45 11.11
CA ILE A 248 -17.11 -19.10 12.54
C ILE A 248 -18.47 -18.43 12.80
N VAL A 249 -18.85 -17.47 11.96
CA VAL A 249 -20.13 -16.78 12.09
C VAL A 249 -21.30 -17.76 11.92
N ALA A 250 -21.24 -18.66 10.93
CA ALA A 250 -22.29 -19.67 10.72
C ALA A 250 -22.44 -20.60 11.92
N VAL A 251 -21.32 -21.08 12.50
CA VAL A 251 -21.34 -21.94 13.69
C VAL A 251 -21.87 -21.20 14.91
N LEU A 252 -21.47 -19.93 15.11
CA LEU A 252 -21.97 -19.11 16.23
C LEU A 252 -23.46 -18.83 16.11
N VAL A 253 -23.92 -18.38 14.93
CA VAL A 253 -25.34 -18.09 14.69
C VAL A 253 -26.17 -19.36 14.81
N GLY A 254 -25.73 -20.46 14.16
CA GLY A 254 -26.40 -21.75 14.27
C GLY A 254 -26.44 -22.28 15.71
N GLY A 255 -25.33 -22.15 16.45
CA GLY A 255 -25.25 -22.54 17.86
C GLY A 255 -26.16 -21.72 18.77
N ILE A 256 -26.23 -20.40 18.57
CA ILE A 256 -27.14 -19.52 19.31
C ILE A 256 -28.60 -19.85 19.01
N LEU A 257 -28.95 -20.04 17.74
CA LEU A 257 -30.31 -20.41 17.34
C LEU A 257 -30.72 -21.78 17.88
N PHE A 258 -29.82 -22.76 17.83
CA PHE A 258 -30.06 -24.09 18.38
C PHE A 258 -30.25 -24.06 19.90
N ALA A 259 -29.40 -23.33 20.63
CA ALA A 259 -29.55 -23.15 22.07
C ALA A 259 -30.87 -22.44 22.42
N ALA A 260 -31.25 -21.39 21.68
CA ALA A 260 -32.52 -20.70 21.85
C ALA A 260 -33.72 -21.62 21.61
N PHE A 261 -33.66 -22.46 20.57
CA PHE A 261 -34.69 -23.46 20.27
C PHE A 261 -34.84 -24.50 21.38
N LEU A 262 -33.72 -25.03 21.91
CA LEU A 262 -33.77 -25.95 23.05
C LEU A 262 -34.36 -25.29 24.30
N LEU A 263 -33.97 -24.06 24.61
CA LEU A 263 -34.50 -23.33 25.76
C LEU A 263 -36.01 -23.08 25.64
N HIS A 264 -36.48 -22.81 24.42
CA HIS A 264 -37.91 -22.64 24.13
C HIS A 264 -38.69 -23.96 24.29
N ASN A 265 -38.23 -25.05 23.66
CA ASN A 265 -38.93 -26.34 23.69
C ASN A 265 -38.94 -27.02 25.05
N TYR A 266 -37.88 -26.85 25.85
CA TYR A 266 -37.82 -27.44 27.19
C TYR A 266 -38.35 -26.50 28.29
N GLU A 267 -38.96 -25.37 27.92
CA GLU A 267 -39.47 -24.33 28.84
C GLU A 267 -38.49 -23.95 29.97
N ILE A 268 -37.18 -24.01 29.69
CA ILE A 268 -36.16 -23.82 30.71
C ILE A 268 -36.15 -22.34 31.08
N GLN A 269 -36.65 -22.01 32.28
CA GLN A 269 -36.56 -20.65 32.82
C GLN A 269 -35.10 -20.28 33.13
N ILE A 270 -34.44 -19.65 32.15
CA ILE A 270 -33.04 -19.17 32.20
C ILE A 270 -32.76 -18.34 33.47
N ILE A 271 -33.77 -17.60 33.96
CA ILE A 271 -33.72 -16.77 35.17
C ILE A 271 -33.34 -17.59 36.42
N ASN A 272 -33.77 -18.86 36.52
CA ASN A 272 -33.46 -19.71 37.66
C ASN A 272 -32.02 -20.24 37.64
N PHE A 273 -31.44 -20.42 36.46
CA PHE A 273 -30.05 -20.85 36.30
C PHE A 273 -29.06 -19.73 36.68
N PHE A 274 -29.32 -18.49 36.25
CA PHE A 274 -28.51 -17.33 36.64
C PHE A 274 -28.68 -16.95 38.12
N LYS A 275 -29.88 -17.11 38.70
CA LYS A 275 -30.08 -16.94 40.15
C LYS A 275 -29.28 -17.96 40.98
N ARG A 276 -29.25 -19.24 40.58
CA ARG A 276 -28.45 -20.27 41.27
C ARG A 276 -26.94 -20.01 41.19
N LYS A 277 -26.44 -19.51 40.06
CA LYS A 277 -25.01 -19.17 39.89
C LYS A 277 -24.59 -17.95 40.75
N LYS A 278 -25.49 -17.00 40.97
CA LYS A 278 -25.26 -15.82 41.85
C LYS A 278 -25.29 -16.16 43.34
N ILE A 279 -26.04 -17.18 43.75
CA ILE A 279 -26.10 -17.67 45.15
C ILE A 279 -24.82 -18.45 45.52
N ARG A 280 -24.25 -19.21 44.58
CA ARG A 280 -23.03 -20.00 44.83
C ARG A 280 -21.77 -19.18 45.09
N ASN A 281 -21.66 -17.97 44.53
CA ASN A 281 -20.51 -17.08 44.74
C ASN A 281 -20.63 -16.19 46.00
N LYS A 282 -21.70 -16.32 46.80
CA LYS A 282 -21.95 -15.46 47.98
C LYS A 282 -21.66 -16.16 49.32
N VAL A 283 -21.15 -17.40 49.30
CA VAL A 283 -20.85 -18.18 50.51
C VAL A 283 -19.36 -18.52 50.56
N GLU A 284 -18.49 -17.51 50.61
CA GLU A 284 -17.09 -17.66 51.05
C GLU A 284 -16.45 -16.28 51.30
N SER A 285 -16.94 -15.54 52.31
CA SER A 285 -16.10 -14.63 53.11
C SER A 285 -16.90 -14.15 54.32
N LYS A 286 -16.68 -14.77 55.48
CA LYS A 286 -16.76 -14.13 56.80
C LYS A 286 -16.39 -15.15 57.87
N THR A 287 -15.12 -15.15 58.25
CA THR A 287 -14.72 -15.49 59.60
C THR A 287 -13.77 -14.40 60.09
N SER A 288 -14.37 -13.44 60.78
CA SER A 288 -13.71 -12.38 61.54
C SER A 288 -13.17 -12.97 62.84
N VAL A 289 -11.88 -12.81 63.11
CA VAL A 289 -11.24 -13.10 64.39
C VAL A 289 -11.00 -11.78 65.12
N THR A 290 -11.77 -11.52 66.18
CA THR A 290 -11.43 -10.76 67.40
C THR A 290 -12.64 -10.93 68.33
N SER A 291 -12.58 -11.21 69.63
CA SER A 291 -11.65 -10.88 70.70
C SER A 291 -11.97 -11.81 71.90
N LYS A 292 -10.96 -12.28 72.66
CA LYS A 292 -11.17 -12.89 73.98
C LYS A 292 -10.68 -11.92 75.05
N GLU A 293 -11.62 -11.52 75.91
CA GLU A 293 -11.36 -10.84 77.17
C GLU A 293 -11.17 -11.87 78.29
N SER A 294 -10.43 -11.41 79.29
CA SER A 294 -9.92 -12.04 80.52
C SER A 294 -10.85 -12.95 81.33
N SER A 295 -10.26 -13.97 81.97
CA SER A 295 -10.63 -14.39 83.33
C SER A 295 -9.40 -14.86 84.11
N GLU A 296 -9.44 -14.54 85.40
CA GLU A 296 -8.38 -14.56 86.41
C GLU A 296 -8.25 -15.89 87.19
N SER A 297 -7.06 -16.07 87.78
CA SER A 297 -6.72 -16.86 88.99
C SER A 297 -6.52 -18.39 88.90
N ASN A 298 -5.28 -18.86 89.19
CA ASN A 298 -4.92 -19.41 90.52
C ASN A 298 -3.48 -19.97 90.61
N LYS A 299 -2.80 -19.59 91.71
CA LYS A 299 -1.84 -20.34 92.57
C LYS A 299 -0.85 -21.35 91.93
N SER A 300 0.45 -21.05 91.98
CA SER A 300 1.41 -21.33 93.08
C SER A 300 2.80 -20.83 92.68
#